data_AF-A0A9E6RJT6-F1
#
_entry.id   AF-A0A9E6RJT6-F1
#
_cell.length_a   1.000
_cell.length_b   1.000
_cell.length_c   1.000
_cell.angle_alpha   90.00
_cell.angle_beta   90.00
_cell.angle_gamma   90.00
#
_symmetry.space_group_name_H-M   'P 1'
#
loop_
_entity.id
_entity.type
_entity.pdbx_description
1 polymer ?
#
loop_
_entity_poly.entity_id
_entity_poly.type
_entity_poly.pdbx_seq_one_letter_code
_entity_poly.pdbx_strand_id
1 'polypeptide(L)'
;MSMTTIPLRLPEDLKTLATEQAEAMGVSLNQYVGMTLAIRVGAQAEAEAFFARRGACGSRERALAALARIGGADEPTDEDRINL
;
A
#
# COMPACT_ATOMS: atom_id res chain seq x y z
N MET A 1 26.92 -6.43 1.02
CA MET A 1 25.64 -6.93 1.54
C MET A 1 25.77 -8.43 1.75
N SER A 2 25.57 -8.92 2.96
CA SER A 2 25.55 -10.36 3.23
C SER A 2 24.27 -10.97 2.70
N MET A 3 24.37 -11.99 1.83
CA MET A 3 23.21 -12.77 1.41
C MET A 3 22.84 -13.74 2.52
N THR A 4 21.59 -13.67 2.98
CA THR A 4 21.03 -14.62 3.94
C THR A 4 19.97 -15.46 3.24
N THR A 5 19.95 -16.76 3.53
CA THR A 5 18.94 -17.68 2.98
C THR A 5 17.78 -17.78 3.95
N ILE A 6 16.56 -17.57 3.46
CA ILE A 6 15.33 -17.67 4.26
C ILE A 6 14.54 -18.90 3.75
N PRO A 7 14.45 -19.99 4.54
CA PRO A 7 13.58 -21.10 4.20
C PRO A 7 12.11 -20.67 4.36
N LEU A 8 11.31 -20.85 3.31
CA LEU A 8 9.91 -20.43 3.27
C LEU A 8 9.01 -21.65 3.05
N ARG A 9 7.94 -21.74 3.85
CA ARG A 9 6.85 -22.71 3.62
C ARG A 9 5.64 -21.94 3.11
N LEU A 10 5.06 -22.40 2.01
CA LEU A 10 3.88 -21.82 1.39
C LEU A 10 2.80 -22.90 1.22
N PRO A 11 1.51 -22.54 1.29
CA PRO A 11 0.45 -23.38 0.75
C PRO A 11 0.76 -23.73 -0.72
N GLU A 12 0.48 -24.97 -1.14
CA GLU A 12 0.79 -25.42 -2.50
C GLU A 12 0.07 -24.59 -3.57
N ASP A 13 -1.18 -24.20 -3.32
CA ASP A 13 -1.95 -23.35 -4.25
C ASP A 13 -1.27 -21.99 -4.47
N LEU A 14 -0.75 -21.38 -3.38
CA LEU A 14 -0.06 -20.10 -3.46
C LEU A 14 1.27 -20.23 -4.20
N LYS A 15 2.01 -21.31 -3.95
CA LYS A 15 3.25 -21.61 -4.67
C LYS A 15 2.99 -21.81 -6.17
N THR A 16 1.91 -22.49 -6.53
CA THR A 16 1.50 -22.70 -7.92
C THR A 16 1.24 -21.36 -8.61
N LEU A 17 0.37 -20.53 -8.03
CA LEU A 17 0.05 -19.20 -8.59
C LEU A 17 1.27 -18.29 -8.69
N ALA A 18 2.17 -18.32 -7.70
CA ALA A 18 3.41 -17.55 -7.73
C ALA A 18 4.38 -18.05 -8.82
N THR A 19 4.38 -19.35 -9.09
CA THR A 19 5.19 -19.96 -10.15
C THR A 19 4.68 -19.54 -11.52
N GLU A 20 3.37 -19.63 -11.76
CA GLU A 20 2.74 -19.18 -13.02
C GLU A 20 3.03 -17.70 -13.30
N GLN A 21 2.96 -16.85 -12.27
CA GLN A 21 3.33 -15.44 -12.41
C GLN A 21 4.82 -15.27 -12.74
N ALA A 22 5.71 -15.97 -12.03
CA ALA A 22 7.15 -15.91 -12.28
C ALA A 22 7.50 -16.33 -13.72
N GLU A 23 6.87 -17.41 -14.21
CA GLU A 23 7.00 -17.90 -15.59
C GLU A 23 6.50 -16.88 -16.61
N ALA A 24 5.36 -16.23 -16.36
CA ALA A 24 4.83 -15.17 -17.23
C ALA A 24 5.78 -13.97 -17.35
N MET A 25 6.63 -13.73 -16.35
CA MET A 25 7.68 -12.70 -16.36
C MET A 25 9.06 -13.22 -16.79
N GLY A 26 9.20 -14.52 -17.10
CA GLY A 26 10.46 -15.12 -17.52
C GLY A 26 11.54 -15.16 -16.44
N VAL A 27 11.15 -15.22 -15.16
CA VAL A 27 12.07 -15.25 -14.01
C VAL A 27 11.85 -16.49 -13.15
N SER A 28 12.85 -16.86 -12.35
CA SER A 28 12.67 -17.94 -11.37
C SER A 28 11.75 -17.51 -10.21
N LEU A 29 11.10 -18.48 -9.56
CA LEU A 29 10.26 -18.23 -8.38
C LEU A 29 11.02 -17.47 -7.28
N ASN A 30 12.29 -17.81 -7.02
CA ASN A 30 13.10 -17.12 -6.02
C ASN A 30 13.36 -15.66 -6.38
N GLN A 31 13.63 -15.35 -7.65
CA GLN A 31 13.80 -13.97 -8.12
C GLN A 31 12.48 -13.20 -8.02
N TYR A 32 11.36 -13.84 -8.39
CA TYR A 32 10.03 -13.25 -8.27
C TYR A 32 9.70 -12.90 -6.81
N VAL A 33 9.91 -13.83 -5.87
CA VAL A 33 9.69 -13.60 -4.44
C VAL A 33 10.60 -12.48 -3.92
N GLY A 34 11.89 -12.51 -4.27
CA GLY A 34 12.84 -11.46 -3.88
C GLY A 34 12.45 -10.07 -4.37
N MET A 35 12.05 -9.97 -5.65
CA MET A 35 11.60 -8.72 -6.26
C MET A 35 10.30 -8.22 -5.61
N THR A 36 9.33 -9.10 -5.39
CA THR A 36 8.05 -8.76 -4.75
C THR A 36 8.26 -8.23 -3.33
N LEU A 37 9.16 -8.85 -2.55
CA LEU A 37 9.54 -8.36 -1.23
C LEU A 37 10.22 -6.99 -1.30
N ALA A 38 11.17 -6.81 -2.22
CA ALA A 38 11.85 -5.53 -2.39
C ALA A 38 10.87 -4.40 -2.75
N ILE A 39 9.91 -4.67 -3.64
CA ILE A 39 8.85 -3.71 -4.01
C ILE A 39 7.98 -3.39 -2.79
N ARG A 40 7.53 -4.40 -2.05
CA ARG A 40 6.65 -4.18 -0.89
C ARG A 40 7.35 -3.36 0.19
N VAL A 41 8.58 -3.72 0.54
CA VAL A 41 9.38 -3.03 1.56
C VAL A 41 9.69 -1.60 1.11
N GLY A 42 10.14 -1.42 -0.13
CA GLY A 42 10.44 -0.12 -0.70
C GLY A 42 9.21 0.79 -0.74
N ALA A 43 8.09 0.30 -1.30
CA ALA A 43 6.85 1.08 -1.39
C ALA A 43 6.33 1.48 0.00
N GLN A 44 6.43 0.59 1.00
CA GLN A 44 6.01 0.90 2.36
C GLN A 44 6.92 1.97 3.01
N ALA A 45 8.23 1.84 2.86
CA ALA A 45 9.19 2.82 3.38
C ALA A 45 9.02 4.20 2.72
N GLU A 46 8.81 4.23 1.39
CA GLU A 46 8.56 5.47 0.65
C GLU A 46 7.23 6.12 1.05
N ALA A 47 6.17 5.34 1.22
CA ALA A 47 4.89 5.85 1.71
C ALA A 47 5.03 6.47 3.10
N GLU A 48 5.71 5.79 4.03
CA GLU A 48 5.97 6.29 5.38
C GLU A 48 6.78 7.59 5.34
N ALA A 49 7.87 7.64 4.57
CA ALA A 49 8.69 8.84 4.42
C ALA A 49 7.89 10.01 3.81
N PHE A 50 7.07 9.74 2.80
CA PHE A 50 6.22 10.73 2.17
C PHE A 50 5.20 11.31 3.17
N PHE A 51 4.47 10.45 3.90
CA PHE A 51 3.48 10.89 4.86
C PHE A 51 4.10 11.60 6.06
N ALA A 52 5.28 11.18 6.53
CA ALA A 52 6.01 11.89 7.58
C ALA A 52 6.40 13.31 7.15
N ARG A 53 6.98 13.46 5.95
CA ARG A 53 7.35 14.77 5.38
C ARG A 53 6.12 15.66 5.17
N ARG A 54 5.05 15.11 4.61
CA ARG A 54 3.80 15.86 4.38
C ARG A 54 3.12 16.24 5.69
N GLY A 55 3.10 15.33 6.66
CA GLY A 55 2.53 15.53 7.99
C GLY A 55 3.23 16.63 8.78
N ALA A 56 4.56 16.75 8.66
CA ALA A 56 5.32 17.84 9.28
C ALA A 56 4.91 19.24 8.78
N CYS A 57 4.41 19.34 7.55
CA CYS A 57 3.87 20.57 6.98
C CYS A 57 2.36 20.75 7.24
N GLY A 58 1.72 19.76 7.85
CA GLY A 58 0.29 19.78 8.15
C GLY A 58 -0.04 20.67 9.35
N SER A 59 -1.19 21.34 9.30
CA SER A 59 -1.74 22.05 10.45
C SER A 59 -3.19 21.67 10.61
N ARG A 60 -3.51 21.08 11.77
CA ARG A 60 -4.88 20.72 12.15
C ARG A 60 -5.79 21.95 12.15
N GLU A 61 -5.31 23.07 12.69
CA GLU A 61 -6.06 24.31 12.74
C GLU A 61 -6.40 24.82 11.34
N ARG A 62 -5.42 24.88 10.42
CA ARG A 62 -5.65 25.28 9.03
C ARG A 62 -6.60 24.34 8.30
N ALA A 63 -6.50 23.03 8.57
CA ALA A 63 -7.41 22.04 8.00
C ALA A 63 -8.85 22.26 8.47
N LEU A 64 -9.07 22.45 9.78
CA LEU A 64 -10.39 22.76 10.34
C LEU A 64 -10.94 24.08 9.83
N ALA A 65 -10.10 25.12 9.74
CA ALA A 65 -10.51 26.40 9.17
C ALA A 65 -10.89 26.28 7.69
N ALA A 66 -10.18 25.46 6.91
CA ALA A 66 -10.54 25.17 5.52
C ALA A 66 -11.88 24.43 5.42
N LEU A 67 -12.11 23.42 6.26
CA LEU A 67 -13.38 22.69 6.32
C LEU A 67 -14.55 23.61 6.71
N ALA A 68 -14.36 24.50 7.68
CA ALA A 68 -15.38 25.45 8.10
C ALA A 68 -15.79 26.44 7.00
N ARG A 69 -14.94 26.65 5.98
CA ARG A 69 -15.25 27.51 4.82
C ARG A 69 -16.18 26.84 3.80
N ILE A 70 -16.34 25.53 3.85
CA ILE A 70 -17.17 24.79 2.89
C ILE A 70 -18.67 25.05 3.13
N GLY A 71 -19.04 25.81 4.16
CA GLY A 71 -20.45 26.07 4.50
C GLY A 71 -21.04 24.89 5.29
N GLY A 72 -22.25 25.08 5.83
CA GLY A 72 -22.94 23.99 6.54
C GLY A 72 -23.18 22.81 5.61
N ALA A 73 -23.17 21.59 6.16
CA ALA A 73 -23.49 20.40 5.39
C ALA A 73 -24.90 20.57 4.79
N ASP A 74 -24.98 20.57 3.46
CA ASP A 74 -26.24 20.29 2.79
C ASP A 74 -26.75 18.92 3.26
N GLU A 75 -28.06 18.73 3.26
CA GLU A 75 -28.66 17.43 3.58
C GLU A 75 -27.97 16.36 2.70
N PRO A 76 -27.40 15.28 3.29
CA PRO A 76 -26.75 14.23 2.51
C PRO A 76 -27.70 13.73 1.43
N THR A 77 -27.22 13.70 0.19
CA THR A 77 -28.00 13.20 -0.94
C THR A 77 -28.24 11.70 -0.78
N ASP A 78 -29.17 11.15 -1.56
CA ASP A 78 -29.40 9.70 -1.54
C ASP A 78 -28.14 8.90 -1.95
N GLU A 79 -27.21 9.51 -2.70
CA GLU A 79 -25.93 8.90 -3.07
C GLU A 79 -24.90 8.90 -1.92
N ASP A 80 -25.05 9.81 -0.95
CA ASP A 80 -24.20 9.88 0.25
C ASP A 80 -24.61 8.85 1.33
N ARG A 81 -25.75 8.17 1.14
CA ARG A 81 -26.30 7.22 2.11
C ARG A 81 -25.73 5.82 1.89
N ILE A 82 -25.06 5.30 2.90
CA ILE A 82 -24.62 3.89 2.93
C ILE A 82 -25.84 3.06 3.30
N ASN A 83 -26.37 2.27 2.35
CA ASN A 83 -27.43 1.29 2.60
C ASN A 83 -26.87 0.16 3.49
N LEU A 84 -27.10 0.27 4.80
CA LEU A 84 -26.82 -0.77 5.80
C LEU A 84 -28.06 -1.63 6.04
#